data_AF-A0AA88L3Z6-F1
#
_entry.id   AF-A0AA88L3Z6-F1
#
_cell.length_a   1.000
_cell.length_b   1.000
_cell.length_c   1.000
_cell.angle_alpha   90.00
_cell.angle_beta   90.00
_cell.angle_gamma   90.00
#
_symmetry.space_group_name_H-M   'P 1'
#
loop_
_entity.id
_entity.type
_entity.pdbx_description
1 polymer ?
#
loop_
_entity_poly.entity_id
_entity_poly.type
_entity_poly.pdbx_seq_one_letter_code
_entity_poly.pdbx_strand_id
1 'polypeptide(L)'
;MGNLLISVGDRVSSQVKYYRAIHALEETILVLRESLLSYPISMNFAGIGHFRNKVLYANLLEDAHGSRSRMLQLSEILKEKLIQRGVYVVDKRPMTPHLTIIKLSKDETIFSKVYFCVC
;
A
#
# COMPACT_ATOMS: atom_id res chain seq x y z
N MET A 1 -4.16 -16.60 4.07
CA MET A 1 -3.00 -15.80 4.52
C MET A 1 -2.68 -14.81 3.42
N GLY A 2 -3.14 -13.56 3.56
CA GLY A 2 -2.91 -12.52 2.55
C GLY A 2 -1.57 -11.84 2.79
N ASN A 3 -0.72 -11.78 1.78
CA ASN A 3 0.53 -11.02 1.84
C ASN A 3 0.20 -9.53 1.73
N LEU A 4 0.64 -8.73 2.70
CA LEU A 4 0.59 -7.26 2.61
C LEU A 4 1.58 -6.81 1.53
N LEU A 5 1.07 -6.37 0.38
CA LEU A 5 1.89 -5.87 -0.72
C LEU A 5 2.06 -4.35 -0.56
N ILE A 6 3.19 -3.91 -0.01
CA ILE A 6 3.56 -2.48 0.00
C ILE A 6 4.24 -2.19 -1.35
N SER A 7 3.55 -1.46 -2.22
CA SER A 7 4.12 -1.02 -3.50
C SER A 7 5.13 0.11 -3.25
N VAL A 8 6.41 -0.24 -3.15
CA VAL A 8 7.51 0.74 -3.21
C VAL A 8 7.71 1.09 -4.69
N GLY A 9 7.46 2.35 -5.07
CA GLY A 9 7.49 2.79 -6.48
C GLY A 9 8.80 2.46 -7.22
N ASP A 10 8.69 2.30 -8.55
CA ASP A 10 9.62 1.72 -9.55
C ASP A 10 11.09 2.25 -9.64
N ARG A 11 11.74 2.72 -8.57
CA ARG A 11 13.12 3.26 -8.67
C ARG A 11 14.09 2.83 -7.58
N VAL A 12 14.12 1.55 -7.25
CA VAL A 12 15.30 0.94 -6.64
C VAL A 12 16.28 0.55 -7.76
N SER A 13 16.88 1.56 -8.39
CA SER A 13 17.69 1.39 -9.61
C SER A 13 19.12 0.91 -9.38
N SER A 14 19.49 0.59 -8.14
CA SER A 14 20.84 0.09 -7.80
C SER A 14 20.79 -0.90 -6.65
N GLN A 15 21.73 -1.85 -6.65
CA GLN A 15 21.87 -2.86 -5.60
C GLN A 15 22.08 -2.23 -4.21
N VAL A 16 22.77 -1.10 -4.14
CA VAL A 16 22.94 -0.31 -2.90
C VAL A 16 21.60 0.22 -2.38
N LYS A 17 20.74 0.77 -3.26
CA LYS A 17 19.40 1.23 -2.87
C LYS A 17 18.50 0.07 -2.43
N TYR A 18 18.67 -1.10 -3.06
CA TYR A 18 17.92 -2.31 -2.72
C TYR A 18 18.21 -2.78 -1.30
N TYR A 19 19.48 -2.95 -0.94
CA TYR A 19 19.85 -3.36 0.41
C TYR A 19 19.46 -2.32 1.47
N ARG A 20 19.55 -1.02 1.14
CA ARG A 20 19.06 0.05 2.03
C ARG A 20 17.55 -0.05 2.27
N ALA A 21 16.77 -0.38 1.25
CA ALA A 21 15.32 -0.56 1.37
C ALA A 21 14.97 -1.81 2.18
N ILE A 22 15.70 -2.92 1.98
CA ILE A 22 15.55 -4.13 2.81
C ILE A 22 15.83 -3.81 4.27
N HIS A 23 16.97 -3.20 4.57
CA HIS A 23 17.31 -2.87 5.95
C HIS A 23 16.31 -1.92 6.59
N ALA A 24 15.82 -0.92 5.86
CA ALA A 24 14.75 -0.05 6.35
C ALA A 24 13.49 -0.86 6.71
N LEU A 25 13.11 -1.82 5.86
CA LEU A 25 11.96 -2.69 6.11
C LEU A 25 12.17 -3.61 7.32
N GLU A 26 13.34 -4.23 7.44
CA GLU A 26 13.69 -5.08 8.60
C GLU A 26 13.64 -4.29 9.91
N GLU A 27 14.20 -3.08 9.93
CA GLU A 27 14.14 -2.17 11.09
C GLU A 27 12.70 -1.79 11.43
N THR A 28 11.90 -1.46 10.41
CA THR A 28 10.47 -1.16 10.60
C THR A 28 9.73 -2.37 11.17
N ILE A 29 9.98 -3.58 10.67
CA ILE A 29 9.36 -4.81 11.20
C ILE A 29 9.76 -5.00 12.66
N LEU A 30 11.03 -4.83 13.03
CA LEU A 30 11.48 -4.98 14.41
C LEU A 30 10.76 -4.00 15.37
N VAL A 31 10.60 -2.75 14.96
CA VAL A 31 9.87 -1.73 15.74
C VAL A 31 8.40 -2.07 15.89
N LEU A 32 7.78 -2.61 14.84
CA LEU A 32 6.33 -2.85 14.79
C LEU A 32 5.91 -4.23 15.29
N ARG A 33 6.83 -5.19 15.37
CA ARG A 33 6.53 -6.61 15.59
C ARG A 33 5.68 -6.83 16.85
N GLU A 34 6.08 -6.24 17.97
CA GLU A 34 5.38 -6.41 19.24
C GLU A 34 3.95 -5.82 19.21
N SER A 35 3.80 -4.64 18.60
CA SER A 35 2.50 -3.98 18.43
C SER A 35 1.57 -4.77 17.50
N LEU A 36 2.10 -5.31 16.40
CA LEU A 36 1.34 -6.08 15.43
C LEU A 36 0.94 -7.46 15.95
N LEU A 37 1.78 -8.08 16.79
CA LEU A 37 1.47 -9.36 17.44
C LEU A 37 0.41 -9.19 18.54
N SER A 38 0.55 -8.14 19.35
CA SER A 38 -0.39 -7.85 20.44
C SER A 38 -1.76 -7.38 19.92
N TYR A 39 -1.75 -6.64 18.81
CA TYR A 39 -2.95 -6.06 18.22
C TYR A 39 -2.93 -6.22 16.70
N PRO A 40 -3.34 -7.39 16.18
CA PRO A 40 -3.45 -7.61 14.74
C PRO A 40 -4.33 -6.56 14.07
N ILE A 41 -3.94 -6.11 12.88
CA ILE A 41 -4.76 -5.19 12.07
C ILE A 41 -5.68 -6.03 11.20
N SER A 42 -6.99 -5.95 11.46
CA SER A 42 -8.00 -6.51 10.58
C SER A 42 -8.34 -5.50 9.48
N MET A 43 -8.36 -5.92 8.23
CA MET A 43 -8.68 -5.05 7.10
C MET A 43 -9.94 -5.55 6.42
N ASN A 44 -11.02 -4.78 6.56
CA ASN A 44 -12.28 -5.05 5.88
C ASN A 44 -12.37 -4.15 4.65
N PHE A 45 -12.69 -4.73 3.50
CA PHE A 45 -12.80 -4.01 2.24
C PHE A 45 -14.22 -4.09 1.71
N ALA A 46 -14.77 -2.95 1.30
CA ALA A 46 -16.08 -2.89 0.64
C ALA A 46 -16.20 -1.64 -0.25
N GLY A 47 -17.19 -1.67 -1.14
CA GLY A 47 -17.38 -0.66 -2.17
C GLY A 47 -16.27 -0.68 -3.23
N ILE A 48 -16.57 -0.10 -4.39
CA ILE A 48 -15.63 -0.02 -5.52
C ILE A 48 -15.27 1.45 -5.75
N GLY A 49 -13.97 1.73 -5.84
CA GLY A 49 -13.43 3.00 -6.27
C GLY A 49 -12.59 2.84 -7.53
N HIS A 50 -12.24 3.97 -8.15
CA HIS A 50 -11.38 3.96 -9.33
C HIS A 50 -10.35 5.10 -9.36
N PHE A 51 -9.14 4.82 -9.84
CA PHE A 51 -8.19 5.87 -10.22
C PHE A 51 -8.32 6.15 -11.71
N ARG A 52 -8.99 7.26 -12.04
CA ARG A 52 -9.15 7.77 -13.42
C ARG A 52 -9.65 6.69 -14.41
N ASN A 53 -10.55 5.80 -13.97
CA ASN A 53 -11.04 4.66 -14.77
C ASN A 53 -9.95 3.73 -15.33
N LYS A 54 -8.73 3.76 -14.77
CA LYS A 54 -7.60 2.90 -15.17
C LYS A 54 -7.23 1.86 -14.13
N VAL A 55 -7.67 2.06 -12.90
CA VAL A 55 -7.47 1.13 -11.79
C VAL A 55 -8.78 1.04 -11.04
N LEU A 56 -9.28 -0.18 -10.84
CA LEU A 56 -10.39 -0.46 -9.93
C LEU A 56 -9.84 -1.04 -8.64
N TYR A 57 -10.39 -0.58 -7.52
CA TYR A 57 -9.96 -1.01 -6.20
C TYR A 57 -11.14 -1.11 -5.24
N ALA A 58 -11.01 -1.98 -4.23
CA ALA A 58 -11.91 -1.99 -3.09
C ALA A 58 -11.41 -0.99 -2.03
N ASN A 59 -12.34 -0.24 -1.42
CA ASN A 59 -12.00 0.71 -0.36
C ASN A 59 -11.76 -0.02 0.95
N LEU A 60 -10.76 0.42 1.72
CA LEU A 60 -10.63 0.01 3.11
C LEU A 60 -11.73 0.68 3.93
N LEU A 61 -12.51 -0.11 4.67
CA LEU A 61 -13.51 0.40 5.58
C LEU A 61 -12.86 1.03 6.82
N GLU A 62 -13.43 2.13 7.27
CA GLU A 62 -13.17 2.60 8.64
C GLU A 62 -13.83 1.63 9.62
N ASP A 63 -13.09 1.27 10.66
CA ASP A 63 -13.58 0.43 11.75
C ASP A 63 -13.42 1.12 13.10
N ALA A 64 -14.16 0.64 14.09
CA ALA A 64 -14.09 1.17 15.46
C ALA A 64 -12.70 0.95 16.11
N HIS A 65 -11.89 0.04 15.56
CA HIS A 65 -10.55 -0.29 16.05
C HIS A 65 -9.45 0.60 15.45
N GLY A 66 -9.81 1.53 14.57
CA GLY A 66 -8.87 2.47 13.96
C GLY A 66 -7.87 1.81 13.01
N SER A 67 -8.20 0.67 12.39
CA SER A 67 -7.29 -0.08 11.51
C SER A 67 -6.72 0.77 10.37
N ARG A 68 -7.53 1.68 9.80
CA ARG A 68 -7.08 2.63 8.78
C ARG A 68 -6.04 3.60 9.33
N SER A 69 -6.30 4.21 10.49
CA SER A 69 -5.36 5.12 11.15
C SER A 69 -4.03 4.43 11.49
N ARG A 70 -4.10 3.20 12.05
CA ARG A 70 -2.91 2.39 12.31
C ARG A 70 -2.14 2.12 11.03
N MET A 71 -2.81 1.75 9.94
CA MET A 71 -2.13 1.49 8.67
C MET A 71 -1.44 2.73 8.10
N LEU A 72 -2.05 3.91 8.23
CA LEU A 72 -1.40 5.18 7.89
C LEU A 72 -0.14 5.40 8.75
N GLN A 73 -0.24 5.21 10.06
CA GLN A 73 0.90 5.33 10.97
C GLN A 73 2.05 4.37 10.59
N LEU A 74 1.77 3.10 10.29
CA LEU A 74 2.80 2.15 9.86
C LEU A 74 3.47 2.59 8.56
N SER A 75 2.69 3.14 7.62
CA SER A 75 3.22 3.62 6.35
C SER A 75 4.15 4.82 6.53
N GLU A 76 3.84 5.72 7.47
CA GLU A 76 4.71 6.86 7.78
C GLU A 76 6.00 6.41 8.46
N ILE A 77 5.93 5.47 9.42
CA ILE A 77 7.13 4.88 10.04
C ILE A 77 8.05 4.25 8.99
N LEU A 78 7.48 3.48 8.04
CA LEU A 78 8.26 2.89 6.95
C LEU A 78 8.87 3.97 6.03
N LYS A 79 8.09 5.00 5.66
CA LYS A 79 8.59 6.12 4.83
C LYS A 79 9.76 6.83 5.51
N GLU A 80 9.64 7.13 6.81
CA GLU A 80 10.72 7.75 7.59
C GLU A 80 11.99 6.89 7.59
N LYS A 81 11.86 5.58 7.80
CA LYS A 81 13.00 4.65 7.77
C LYS A 81 13.66 4.58 6.38
N LEU A 82 12.86 4.55 5.32
CA LEU A 82 13.37 4.61 3.95
C LEU A 82 14.15 5.91 3.69
N ILE A 83 13.61 7.06 4.11
CA ILE A 83 14.26 8.37 3.97
C ILE A 83 15.56 8.43 4.78
N GLN A 84 15.57 7.96 6.03
CA GLN A 84 16.76 7.87 6.88
C GLN A 84 17.88 7.03 6.24
N ARG A 85 17.51 5.99 5.50
CA ARG A 85 18.44 5.12 4.76
C ARG A 85 18.81 5.68 3.37
N GLY A 86 18.38 6.89 3.02
CA GLY A 86 18.67 7.53 1.74
C GLY A 86 17.94 6.88 0.56
N VAL A 87 16.81 6.23 0.80
CA VAL A 87 15.91 5.70 -0.23
C VAL A 87 14.86 6.78 -0.54
N TYR A 88 14.85 7.25 -1.78
CA TYR A 88 13.94 8.30 -2.21
C TYR A 88 12.51 7.77 -2.35
N VAL A 89 11.58 8.34 -1.58
CA VAL A 89 10.14 8.09 -1.70
C VAL A 89 9.55 9.14 -2.64
N VAL A 90 9.11 8.70 -3.82
CA VAL A 90 8.65 9.58 -4.92
C VAL A 90 7.30 10.21 -4.62
N ASP A 91 6.41 9.48 -3.94
CA ASP A 91 5.06 9.95 -3.65
C ASP A 91 5.01 10.63 -2.27
N LYS A 92 4.78 11.94 -2.29
CA LYS A 92 4.59 12.77 -1.09
C LYS A 92 3.14 12.81 -0.61
N ARG A 93 2.21 12.23 -1.37
CA ARG A 93 0.80 12.25 -0.99
C ARG A 93 0.58 11.33 0.22
N PRO A 94 -0.41 11.66 1.07
CA PRO A 94 -0.86 10.73 2.09
C PRO A 94 -1.22 9.39 1.45
N MET A 95 -0.80 8.29 2.08
CA MET A 95 -1.17 6.97 1.57
C MET A 95 -2.69 6.84 1.57
N THR A 96 -3.26 6.39 0.47
CA THR A 96 -4.68 6.06 0.39
C THR A 96 -4.79 4.54 0.37
N PRO A 97 -5.01 3.87 1.51
CA PRO A 97 -5.02 2.42 1.53
C PRO A 97 -6.21 1.86 0.74
N HIS A 98 -5.92 1.00 -0.23
CA HIS A 98 -6.91 0.37 -1.10
C HIS A 98 -6.41 -0.99 -1.56
N LEU A 99 -7.33 -1.89 -1.90
CA LEU A 99 -7.00 -3.17 -2.51
C LEU A 99 -7.27 -3.08 -4.01
N THR A 100 -6.22 -2.95 -4.82
CA THR A 100 -6.38 -2.96 -6.29
C THR A 100 -6.94 -4.31 -6.74
N ILE A 101 -8.07 -4.29 -7.45
CA ILE A 101 -8.73 -5.46 -8.01
C ILE A 101 -8.27 -5.63 -9.48
N ILE A 102 -8.32 -4.54 -10.24
CA ILE A 102 -7.99 -4.55 -11.68
C ILE A 102 -7.15 -3.32 -12.02
N LYS A 103 -6.08 -3.51 -12.80
CA LYS A 103 -5.30 -2.42 -13.40
C LYS A 103 -5.44 -2.49 -14.92
N LEU A 104 -6.35 -1.70 -15.47
CA LEU A 104 -6.69 -1.64 -16.90
C LEU A 104 -5.56 -1.09 -17.77
N SER A 105 -4.60 -0.37 -17.17
CA SER A 105 -3.41 0.11 -17.88
C SER A 105 -2.43 -1.00 -18.31
N LYS A 106 -2.71 -2.26 -17.96
CA LYS A 106 -1.88 -3.42 -18.35
C LYS A 106 -2.44 -4.19 -19.55
N ASP A 107 -3.67 -3.90 -19.97
CA ASP A 107 -4.31 -4.56 -21.11
C ASP A 107 -5.30 -3.60 -21.79
N GLU A 108 -4.90 -3.06 -22.94
CA GLU A 108 -5.70 -2.08 -23.70
C GLU A 108 -6.98 -2.67 -24.29
N THR A 109 -7.09 -4.01 -24.36
CA THR A 109 -8.26 -4.68 -24.95
C THR A 109 -9.50 -4.64 -24.03
N ILE A 110 -9.28 -4.48 -22.72
CA ILE A 110 -10.35 -4.41 -21.70
C ILE A 110 -11.16 -3.11 -21.81
N PHE A 111 -10.61 -2.05 -22.45
CA PHE A 111 -11.32 -0.77 -22.66
C PHE A 111 -12.60 -0.90 -23.48
N SER A 112 -12.75 -1.96 -24.29
CA SER A 112 -13.86 -2.10 -25.24
C SER A 112 -15.10 -2.80 -24.70
N LYS A 113 -15.04 -3.43 -23.51
CA LYS A 113 -16.08 -4.40 -23.10
C LYS A 113 -16.57 -4.31 -21.66
N VAL A 114 -16.01 -3.46 -20.80
CA VAL A 114 -16.39 -3.49 -19.39
C VAL A 114 -17.19 -2.25 -18.97
N TYR A 115 -18.50 -2.38 -19.07
CA TYR A 115 -19.46 -1.52 -18.36
C TYR A 115 -19.53 -1.99 -16.91
N PHE A 116 -18.87 -1.28 -16.00
CA PHE A 116 -19.11 -1.47 -14.57
C PHE A 116 -20.33 -0.64 -14.16
N CYS A 117 -21.44 -1.32 -13.88
CA CYS A 117 -22.52 -0.71 -13.11
C CYS A 117 -22.01 -0.59 -11.66
N VAL A 118 -21.66 0.62 -11.26
CA VAL A 118 -21.35 0.94 -9.87
C VAL A 118 -22.68 1.39 -9.26
N CYS A 119 -23.37 0.46 -8.58
CA CYS A 119 -24.52 0.77 -7.75
C CYS A 119 -24.07 1.39 -6.42
#